data_AF-A0AAU9CRA5-F1
#
_entry.id   AF-A0AAU9CRA5-F1
#
_cell.length_a   1.000
_cell.length_b   1.000
_cell.length_c   1.000
_cell.angle_alpha   90.00
_cell.angle_beta   90.00
_cell.angle_gamma   90.00
#
_symmetry.space_group_name_H-M   'P 1'
#
loop_
_entity.id
_entity.type
_entity.pdbx_description
1 polymer ?
#
loop_
_entity_poly.entity_id
_entity_poly.type
_entity_poly.pdbx_seq_one_letter_code
_entity_poly.pdbx_strand_id
1 'polypeptide(L)'
;MNIVLLEPLLVPQETINTLAAPLKAAGHRFKAYDTPTKDPGQLIQRAQGADIIIIDNTPLPAQVIQALPQLKFVDVAFTGVDQVALDACRARGILLSNCAGYSDTSVAELVCGLTVDLLRQIPAC
;
A
#
# COMPACT_ATOMS: atom_id res chain seq x y z
N MET A 1 -10.83 14.19 6.11
CA MET A 1 -10.39 13.58 4.84
C MET A 1 -10.93 12.17 4.74
N ASN A 2 -11.18 11.69 3.52
CA ASN A 2 -11.57 10.32 3.22
C ASN A 2 -10.32 9.49 2.85
N ILE A 3 -10.00 8.50 3.67
CA ILE A 3 -8.81 7.65 3.57
C ILE A 3 -9.27 6.24 3.20
N VAL A 4 -8.73 5.69 2.12
CA VAL A 4 -9.12 4.38 1.61
C VAL A 4 -7.90 3.48 1.44
N LEU A 5 -7.86 2.39 2.21
CA LEU A 5 -6.95 1.27 2.00
C LEU A 5 -7.60 0.29 1.01
N LEU A 6 -7.02 0.17 -0.19
CA LEU A 6 -7.67 -0.49 -1.33
C LEU A 6 -7.58 -2.01 -1.34
N GLU A 7 -6.70 -2.59 -0.51
CA GLU A 7 -6.39 -4.02 -0.47
C GLU A 7 -5.95 -4.46 0.93
N PRO A 8 -5.98 -5.77 1.25
CA PRO A 8 -5.54 -6.28 2.54
C PRO A 8 -4.01 -6.22 2.70
N LEU A 9 -3.53 -5.84 3.88
CA LEU A 9 -2.09 -5.75 4.22
C LEU A 9 -1.54 -7.01 4.90
N LEU A 10 -2.22 -8.16 4.77
CA LEU A 10 -1.85 -9.44 5.40
C LEU A 10 -1.67 -9.37 6.93
N VAL A 11 -2.34 -8.42 7.59
CA VAL A 11 -2.41 -8.29 9.05
C VAL A 11 -3.86 -8.47 9.53
N PRO A 12 -4.07 -8.86 10.80
CA PRO A 12 -5.41 -8.94 11.35
C PRO A 12 -6.18 -7.62 11.23
N GLN A 13 -7.48 -7.69 10.97
CA GLN A 13 -8.34 -6.50 10.85
C GLN A 13 -8.34 -5.65 12.13
N GLU A 14 -8.15 -6.28 13.29
CA GLU A 14 -8.00 -5.60 14.57
C GLU A 14 -6.77 -4.68 14.62
N THR A 15 -5.65 -5.10 14.03
CA THR A 15 -4.44 -4.30 13.89
C THR A 15 -4.72 -3.04 13.05
N ILE A 16 -5.39 -3.20 11.90
CA ILE A 16 -5.81 -2.07 11.05
C ILE A 16 -6.74 -1.12 11.81
N ASN A 17 -7.72 -1.66 12.54
CA ASN A 17 -8.67 -0.86 13.30
C ASN A 17 -7.98 -0.05 14.41
N THR A 18 -7.02 -0.66 15.10
CA THR A 18 -6.22 -0.02 16.14
C THR A 18 -5.37 1.12 15.57
N LEU A 19 -4.65 0.87 14.48
CA LEU A 19 -3.81 1.87 13.82
C LEU A 19 -4.61 3.01 13.18
N ALA A 20 -5.83 2.73 12.71
CA ALA A 20 -6.72 3.75 12.14
C ALA A 20 -7.49 4.57 13.21
N ALA A 21 -7.50 4.15 14.48
CA ALA A 21 -8.28 4.81 15.53
C ALA A 21 -7.90 6.29 15.72
N PRO A 22 -6.60 6.69 15.74
CA PRO A 22 -6.21 8.10 15.85
C PRO A 22 -6.70 8.94 14.66
N LEU A 23 -6.69 8.38 13.44
CA LEU A 23 -7.19 9.06 12.24
C LEU A 23 -8.70 9.33 12.37
N LYS A 24 -9.45 8.32 12.83
CA LYS A 24 -10.90 8.47 13.06
C LYS A 24 -11.20 9.49 14.17
N ALA A 25 -10.43 9.47 15.26
CA ALA A 25 -10.56 10.43 16.36
C ALA A 25 -10.30 11.87 15.92
N ALA A 26 -9.39 12.08 14.96
CA ALA A 26 -9.13 13.37 14.32
C ALA A 26 -10.22 13.78 13.28
N GLY A 27 -11.31 13.02 13.16
CA GLY A 27 -12.43 13.34 12.27
C GLY A 27 -12.26 12.87 10.82
N HIS A 28 -11.27 12.02 10.54
CA HIS A 28 -11.11 11.42 9.21
C HIS A 28 -12.02 10.19 9.04
N ARG A 29 -12.51 9.98 7.81
CA ARG A 29 -13.17 8.73 7.43
C ARG A 29 -12.09 7.76 6.97
N PHE A 30 -12.16 6.52 7.44
CA PHE A 30 -11.20 5.48 7.09
C PHE A 30 -11.95 4.21 6.67
N LYS A 31 -11.68 3.73 5.46
CA LYS A 31 -12.23 2.48 4.92
C LYS A 31 -11.08 1.57 4.47
N ALA A 32 -11.12 0.32 4.89
CA ALA A 32 -10.20 -0.72 4.43
C ALA A 32 -10.99 -1.79 3.68
N TYR A 33 -10.46 -2.24 2.55
CA TYR A 33 -10.96 -3.39 1.81
C TYR A 33 -10.16 -4.64 2.19
N ASP A 34 -10.85 -5.76 2.34
CA ASP A 34 -10.31 -7.07 2.76
C ASP A 34 -9.98 -7.99 1.58
N THR A 35 -10.29 -7.56 0.35
CA THR A 35 -10.08 -8.33 -0.88
C THR A 35 -9.18 -7.55 -1.83
N PRO A 36 -8.24 -8.20 -2.54
CA PRO A 36 -7.45 -7.53 -3.57
C PRO A 36 -8.27 -7.31 -4.84
N THR A 37 -7.88 -6.33 -5.64
CA THR A 37 -8.34 -6.20 -7.04
C THR A 37 -7.29 -5.52 -7.89
N LYS A 38 -7.17 -5.97 -9.14
CA LYS A 38 -6.33 -5.33 -10.17
C LYS A 38 -7.17 -4.68 -11.26
N ASP A 39 -8.50 -4.79 -11.17
CA ASP A 39 -9.39 -4.22 -12.16
C ASP A 39 -9.46 -2.68 -11.99
N PRO A 40 -9.07 -1.89 -13.01
CA PRO A 40 -9.07 -0.45 -12.90
C PRO A 40 -10.45 0.15 -12.58
N GLY A 41 -11.53 -0.43 -13.12
CA GLY A 41 -12.90 0.03 -12.85
C GLY A 41 -13.28 -0.13 -11.39
N GLN A 42 -12.98 -1.30 -10.82
CA GLN A 42 -13.21 -1.58 -9.41
C GLN A 42 -12.32 -0.70 -8.52
N LEU A 43 -11.06 -0.46 -8.88
CA LEU A 43 -10.18 0.45 -8.14
C LEU A 43 -10.75 1.87 -8.09
N ILE A 44 -11.21 2.40 -9.23
CA ILE A 44 -11.86 3.71 -9.32
C ILE A 44 -13.10 3.75 -8.43
N GLN A 45 -13.94 2.72 -8.49
CA GLN A 45 -15.14 2.62 -7.66
C GLN A 45 -14.81 2.60 -6.16
N ARG A 46 -13.80 1.83 -5.75
CA ARG A 46 -13.37 1.74 -4.34
C ARG A 46 -12.76 3.03 -3.83
N ALA A 47 -12.00 3.72 -4.66
CA ALA A 47 -11.31 4.97 -4.35
C ALA A 47 -12.16 6.22 -4.57
N GLN A 48 -13.43 6.09 -4.99
CA GLN A 48 -14.25 7.23 -5.35
C GLN A 48 -14.41 8.22 -4.18
N GLY A 49 -14.03 9.47 -4.41
CA GLY A 49 -14.06 10.52 -3.39
C GLY A 49 -12.98 10.37 -2.30
N ALA A 50 -11.95 9.56 -2.52
CA ALA A 50 -10.80 9.49 -1.61
C ALA A 50 -9.94 10.76 -1.72
N ASP A 51 -9.57 11.33 -0.58
CA ASP A 51 -8.50 12.32 -0.48
C ASP A 51 -7.14 11.59 -0.43
N ILE A 52 -7.10 10.43 0.22
CA ILE A 52 -5.90 9.63 0.47
C ILE A 52 -6.19 8.18 0.10
N ILE A 53 -5.26 7.56 -0.63
CA ILE A 53 -5.28 6.14 -0.95
C ILE A 53 -4.07 5.47 -0.32
N ILE A 54 -4.30 4.31 0.30
CA ILE A 54 -3.25 3.41 0.78
C ILE A 54 -3.29 2.15 -0.08
N ILE A 55 -2.14 1.74 -0.61
CA ILE A 55 -1.96 0.51 -1.38
C ILE A 55 -0.74 -0.27 -0.87
N ASP A 56 -0.72 -1.55 -1.17
CA ASP A 56 0.44 -2.42 -1.20
C ASP A 56 0.87 -2.55 -2.68
N ASN A 57 0.70 -3.72 -3.29
CA ASN A 57 1.21 -4.08 -4.61
C ASN A 57 0.15 -3.92 -5.70
N THR A 58 -1.04 -3.41 -5.37
CA THR A 58 -2.07 -3.09 -6.36
C THR A 58 -1.57 -2.03 -7.35
N PRO A 59 -1.62 -2.31 -8.67
CA PRO A 59 -1.25 -1.32 -9.68
C PRO A 59 -2.16 -0.09 -9.64
N LEU A 60 -1.55 1.10 -9.69
CA LEU A 60 -2.25 2.38 -9.75
C LEU A 60 -1.90 3.10 -11.07
N PRO A 61 -2.41 2.62 -12.22
CA PRO A 61 -2.09 3.18 -13.52
C PRO A 61 -2.68 4.59 -13.68
N ALA A 62 -2.16 5.36 -14.65
CA ALA A 62 -2.55 6.75 -14.88
C ALA A 62 -4.08 6.93 -15.03
N GLN A 63 -4.77 5.99 -15.69
CA GLN A 63 -6.23 6.04 -15.85
C GLN A 63 -6.99 6.01 -14.51
N VAL A 64 -6.50 5.26 -13.51
CA VAL A 64 -7.10 5.20 -12.18
C VAL A 64 -6.87 6.52 -11.47
N ILE A 65 -5.63 7.02 -11.48
CA ILE A 65 -5.31 8.32 -10.88
C ILE A 65 -6.19 9.41 -11.49
N GLN A 66 -6.25 9.52 -12.82
CA GLN A 66 -7.02 10.55 -13.53
C GLN A 66 -8.52 10.53 -13.21
N ALA A 67 -9.10 9.36 -12.94
CA ALA A 67 -10.50 9.23 -12.57
C ALA A 67 -10.83 9.67 -11.14
N LEU A 68 -9.82 10.05 -10.34
CA LEU A 68 -9.96 10.38 -8.93
C LEU A 68 -9.65 11.87 -8.68
N PRO A 69 -10.61 12.78 -8.91
CA PRO A 69 -10.35 14.22 -8.90
C PRO A 69 -9.99 14.78 -7.51
N GLN A 70 -10.38 14.10 -6.43
CA GLN A 70 -10.16 14.54 -5.04
C GLN A 70 -8.85 14.01 -4.44
N LEU A 71 -8.19 13.07 -5.12
CA LEU A 71 -6.97 12.43 -4.63
C LEU A 71 -5.85 13.47 -4.46
N LYS A 72 -5.27 13.51 -3.26
CA LYS A 72 -4.19 14.44 -2.87
C LYS A 72 -2.92 13.71 -2.46
N PHE A 73 -3.05 12.46 -2.02
CA PHE A 73 -1.94 11.69 -1.48
C PHE A 73 -2.10 10.18 -1.72
N VAL A 74 -1.00 9.53 -2.09
CA VAL A 74 -0.89 8.07 -2.19
C VAL A 74 0.16 7.61 -1.18
N ASP A 75 -0.22 6.70 -0.31
CA ASP A 75 0.69 6.03 0.61
C ASP A 75 0.88 4.56 0.17
N VAL A 76 2.12 4.17 -0.03
CA VAL A 76 2.49 2.80 -0.42
C VAL A 76 3.02 2.09 0.81
N ALA A 77 2.32 1.06 1.27
CA ALA A 77 2.64 0.26 2.45
C ALA A 77 3.89 -0.65 2.26
N PHE A 78 4.70 -0.39 1.23
CA PHE A 78 5.91 -1.13 0.83
C PHE A 78 7.01 -0.15 0.43
N THR A 79 8.24 -0.65 0.25
CA THR A 79 9.38 0.18 -0.18
C THR A 79 9.30 0.54 -1.67
N GLY A 80 8.91 -0.40 -2.54
CA GLY A 80 8.82 -0.18 -3.98
C GLY A 80 7.57 0.62 -4.37
N VAL A 81 7.68 1.44 -5.41
CA VAL A 81 6.59 2.34 -5.88
C VAL A 81 6.33 2.23 -7.39
N ASP A 82 6.98 1.28 -8.06
CA ASP A 82 6.97 1.08 -9.51
C ASP A 82 5.56 0.83 -10.09
N GLN A 83 4.65 0.33 -9.25
CA GLN A 83 3.25 0.07 -9.59
C GLN A 83 2.39 1.33 -9.68
N VAL A 84 2.88 2.48 -9.22
CA VAL A 84 2.18 3.77 -9.26
C VAL A 84 2.63 4.58 -10.48
N ALA A 85 1.68 5.10 -11.25
CA ALA A 85 2.01 6.02 -12.34
C ALA A 85 2.44 7.41 -11.81
N LEU A 86 3.71 7.51 -11.40
CA LEU A 86 4.29 8.68 -10.76
C LEU A 86 4.14 9.97 -11.57
N ASP A 87 4.22 9.90 -12.89
CA ASP A 87 4.07 11.08 -13.75
C ASP A 87 2.65 11.64 -13.72
N ALA A 88 1.63 10.77 -13.62
CA ALA A 88 0.26 11.20 -13.45
C ALA A 88 0.02 11.83 -12.06
N CYS A 89 0.68 11.30 -11.03
CA CYS A 89 0.69 11.93 -9.69
C CYS A 89 1.33 13.32 -9.74
N ARG A 90 2.54 13.44 -10.31
CA ARG A 90 3.29 14.70 -10.43
C ARG A 90 2.52 15.76 -11.20
N ALA A 91 1.94 15.40 -12.36
CA ALA A 91 1.15 16.31 -13.18
C ALA A 91 -0.06 16.91 -12.45
N ARG A 92 -0.54 16.23 -11.41
CA ARG A 92 -1.68 16.65 -10.58
C ARG A 92 -1.29 17.19 -9.21
N GLY A 93 0.01 17.26 -8.89
CA GLY A 93 0.48 17.66 -7.56
C GLY A 93 0.08 16.68 -6.44
N ILE A 94 -0.15 15.42 -6.77
CA ILE A 94 -0.45 14.36 -5.79
C ILE A 94 0.85 13.96 -5.13
N LEU A 95 0.89 14.07 -3.80
CA LEU A 95 2.03 13.64 -3.00
C LEU A 95 2.07 12.11 -2.92
N LEU A 96 3.26 11.56 -2.74
CA LEU A 96 3.47 10.13 -2.57
C LEU A 96 4.47 9.84 -1.46
N SER A 97 4.14 8.91 -0.58
CA SER A 97 5.07 8.29 0.37
C SER A 97 5.09 6.78 0.19
N ASN A 98 6.17 6.19 0.69
CA ASN A 98 6.33 4.75 0.81
C ASN A 98 6.75 4.40 2.25
N CYS A 99 6.73 3.12 2.58
CA CYS A 99 7.26 2.61 3.84
C CYS A 99 8.68 2.08 3.60
N ALA A 100 9.70 2.94 3.69
CA ALA A 100 11.10 2.53 3.62
C ALA A 100 11.62 2.07 5.00
N GLY A 101 12.57 1.11 5.01
CA GLY A 101 13.29 0.68 6.22
C GLY A 101 12.60 -0.40 7.05
N TYR A 102 11.31 -0.68 6.85
CA TYR A 102 10.58 -1.69 7.65
C TYR A 102 11.11 -3.11 7.48
N SER A 103 11.77 -3.41 6.36
CA SER A 103 12.22 -4.74 5.98
C SER A 103 13.74 -4.91 5.98
N ASP A 104 14.51 -3.88 6.35
CA ASP A 104 15.98 -3.89 6.29
C ASP A 104 16.57 -5.09 7.06
N THR A 105 16.15 -5.27 8.32
CA THR A 105 16.62 -6.37 9.16
C THR A 105 16.12 -7.72 8.65
N SER A 106 14.82 -7.86 8.35
CA SER A 106 14.25 -9.14 7.90
C SER A 106 14.85 -9.63 6.59
N VAL A 107 15.14 -8.71 5.66
CA VAL A 107 15.77 -9.05 4.38
C VAL A 107 17.22 -9.44 4.60
N ALA A 108 17.96 -8.72 5.44
CA ALA A 108 19.34 -9.07 5.78
C ALA A 108 19.45 -10.46 6.45
N GLU A 109 18.55 -10.75 7.40
CA GLU A 109 18.48 -12.05 8.06
C GLU A 109 18.18 -13.18 7.07
N LEU A 110 17.22 -12.98 6.16
CA LEU A 110 16.89 -13.97 5.13
C LEU A 110 18.07 -14.23 4.19
N VAL A 111 18.79 -13.19 3.78
CA VAL A 111 19.99 -13.34 2.93
C VAL A 111 21.06 -14.18 3.64
N CYS A 112 21.35 -13.88 4.92
CA CYS A 112 22.28 -14.67 5.73
C CYS A 112 21.82 -16.12 5.88
N GLY A 113 20.53 -16.34 6.16
CA GLY A 113 19.93 -17.67 6.32
C GLY A 113 20.00 -18.52 5.05
N LEU A 114 19.65 -17.94 3.89
CA LEU A 114 19.73 -18.64 2.60
C LEU A 114 21.18 -18.90 2.16
N THR A 115 22.11 -18.01 2.50
CA THR A 115 23.56 -18.24 2.28
C THR A 115 24.06 -19.41 3.12
N VAL A 116 23.68 -19.40 4.40
CA VAL A 116 23.55 -20.54 5.34
C VAL A 116 23.32 -21.90 4.68
N ASP A 117 22.06 -22.00 4.30
CA ASP A 117 21.37 -23.14 3.72
C ASP A 117 22.09 -23.68 2.49
N LEU A 118 22.39 -22.81 1.52
CA LEU A 118 23.04 -23.19 0.27
C LEU A 118 24.45 -23.75 0.49
N LEU A 119 25.25 -23.13 1.35
CA LEU A 119 26.63 -23.56 1.62
C LEU A 119 26.70 -24.90 2.35
N ARG A 120 25.71 -25.20 3.19
CA ARG A 120 25.69 -26.39 4.05
C ARG A 120 24.76 -27.48 3.56
N GLN A 121 24.00 -27.23 2.49
CA GLN A 121 22.98 -28.14 1.95
C GLN A 121 22.06 -28.62 3.08
N ILE A 122 21.52 -27.67 3.86
CA ILE A 122 20.65 -28.02 4.99
C ILE A 122 19.42 -28.74 4.41
N PRO A 123 19.11 -29.97 4.85
CA PRO A 123 18.00 -30.72 4.28
C PRO A 123 16.66 -30.08 4.68
N ALA A 124 15.68 -30.17 3.78
CA ALA A 124 14.31 -29.83 4.10
C ALA A 124 13.81 -30.73 5.24
N CYS A 125 13.11 -30.11 6.21
CA CYS A 125 12.48 -30.79 7.34
C CYS A 125 11.27 -31.61 6.91
#